data_AF-A0A926BJG1-F1
#
_entry.id   AF-A0A926BJG1-F1
#
_cell.length_a   1.000
_cell.length_b   1.000
_cell.length_c   1.000
_cell.angle_alpha   90.00
_cell.angle_beta   90.00
_cell.angle_gamma   90.00
#
_symmetry.space_group_name_H-M   'P 1'
#
loop_
_entity.id
_entity.type
_entity.pdbx_description
1 polymer ?
#
loop_
_entity_poly.entity_id
_entity_poly.type
_entity_poly.pdbx_seq_one_letter_code
_entity_poly.pdbx_strand_id
1 'polypeptide(L)'
;MTDTPELRRRGRKSADAAERRARVESALADLTASRTPFSMGDVAERAGISRATLYRDAGLRDLVGAQGDKPANPVVTFRDYQKEREKSGNLQAERKTLRKELRDAAEIKAGLEREIEKLETRVANYVAHFAKVAAQDTESVRKEAFAEGFSQGVRTAMGQRGGATRPGSPGAGANRGGIGAASSLGSVAAGLSKSELQTARRNLARVLHPDLFAGDDPATATLATELLKQINALAASGADAEKRGGGL
;
A
#
# COMPACT_ATOMS: atom_id res chain seq x y z
N MET A 1 -37.68 12.90 -74.05
CA MET A 1 -37.34 13.20 -72.65
C MET A 1 -37.98 12.11 -71.81
N THR A 2 -37.31 11.18 -71.14
CA THR A 2 -35.90 10.87 -70.89
C THR A 2 -35.85 9.35 -70.64
N ASP A 3 -35.28 8.59 -71.57
CA ASP A 3 -34.96 7.17 -71.33
C ASP A 3 -33.85 7.11 -70.29
N THR A 4 -34.18 6.61 -69.10
CA THR A 4 -33.22 6.44 -68.02
C THR A 4 -32.63 5.04 -68.16
N PRO A 5 -31.33 4.87 -68.43
CA PRO A 5 -30.75 3.55 -68.60
C PRO A 5 -30.79 2.82 -67.25
N GLU A 6 -31.50 1.69 -67.23
CA GLU A 6 -31.55 0.76 -66.11
C GLU A 6 -30.11 0.26 -65.82
N LEU A 7 -29.48 0.85 -64.82
CA LEU A 7 -28.18 0.43 -64.31
C LEU A 7 -28.30 -1.03 -63.88
N ARG A 8 -27.60 -1.91 -64.63
CA ARG A 8 -27.46 -3.35 -64.31
C ARG A 8 -27.29 -3.54 -62.81
N ARG A 9 -28.27 -4.17 -62.17
CA ARG A 9 -28.19 -4.59 -60.77
C ARG A 9 -26.89 -5.36 -60.58
N ARG A 10 -26.02 -4.85 -59.72
CA ARG A 10 -24.81 -5.57 -59.26
C ARG A 10 -25.23 -6.98 -58.86
N GLY A 11 -24.51 -7.98 -59.35
CA GLY A 11 -24.78 -9.39 -59.07
C GLY A 11 -24.94 -9.65 -57.56
N ARG A 12 -25.70 -10.69 -57.21
CA ARG A 12 -25.90 -11.17 -55.83
C ARG A 12 -24.60 -11.04 -55.03
N LYS A 13 -24.65 -10.32 -53.90
CA LYS A 13 -23.58 -10.31 -52.90
C LYS A 13 -23.15 -11.75 -52.64
N SER A 14 -21.85 -12.03 -52.76
CA SER A 14 -21.26 -13.31 -52.36
C SER A 14 -21.76 -13.69 -50.97
N ALA A 15 -22.09 -14.96 -50.75
CA ALA A 15 -22.33 -15.49 -49.40
C ALA A 15 -21.29 -14.93 -48.40
N ASP A 16 -21.81 -14.51 -47.26
CA ASP A 16 -21.32 -13.43 -46.41
C ASP A 16 -19.82 -13.50 -46.11
N ALA A 17 -19.10 -12.39 -46.32
CA ALA A 17 -17.73 -12.27 -45.83
C ALA A 17 -17.63 -12.53 -44.31
N ALA A 18 -18.70 -12.17 -43.58
CA ALA A 18 -18.83 -12.47 -42.16
C ALA A 18 -18.95 -13.98 -41.88
N GLU A 19 -19.76 -14.70 -42.66
CA GLU A 19 -19.92 -16.15 -42.53
C GLU A 19 -18.60 -16.88 -42.83
N ARG A 20 -17.85 -16.43 -43.85
CA ARG A 20 -16.52 -16.97 -44.15
C ARG A 20 -15.53 -16.73 -43.00
N ARG A 21 -15.55 -15.55 -42.38
CA ARG A 21 -14.73 -15.26 -41.19
C ARG A 21 -15.09 -16.18 -40.02
N ALA A 22 -16.37 -16.31 -39.70
CA ALA A 22 -16.83 -17.16 -38.61
C ALA A 22 -16.43 -18.63 -38.79
N ARG A 23 -16.47 -19.15 -40.03
CA ARG A 23 -15.99 -20.51 -40.33
C ARG A 23 -14.49 -20.67 -40.13
N VAL A 24 -13.69 -19.67 -40.52
CA VAL A 24 -12.23 -19.69 -40.29
C VAL A 24 -11.91 -19.58 -38.80
N GLU A 25 -12.61 -18.73 -38.06
CA GLU A 25 -12.48 -18.62 -36.59
C GLU A 25 -12.79 -19.95 -35.89
N SER A 26 -13.89 -20.61 -36.27
CA SER A 26 -14.24 -21.93 -35.73
C SER A 26 -13.17 -22.98 -36.06
N ALA A 27 -12.66 -22.99 -37.30
CA ALA A 27 -11.61 -23.92 -37.70
C ALA A 27 -10.30 -23.69 -36.93
N LEU A 28 -9.95 -22.43 -36.66
CA LEU A 28 -8.78 -22.08 -35.85
C LEU A 28 -8.96 -22.48 -34.38
N ALA A 29 -10.14 -22.24 -33.80
CA ALA A 29 -10.45 -22.67 -32.44
C ALA A 29 -10.32 -24.19 -32.28
N ASP A 30 -10.82 -24.95 -33.25
CA ASP A 30 -10.69 -26.41 -33.29
C ASP A 30 -9.22 -26.88 -33.38
N LEU A 31 -8.44 -26.30 -34.30
CA LEU A 31 -7.05 -26.69 -34.53
C LEU A 31 -6.12 -26.25 -33.40
N THR A 32 -6.43 -25.14 -32.73
CA THR A 32 -5.72 -24.71 -31.54
C THR A 32 -6.08 -25.57 -30.33
N ALA A 33 -7.34 -26.00 -30.20
CA ALA A 33 -7.77 -26.92 -29.16
C ALA A 33 -7.08 -28.29 -29.25
N SER A 34 -6.80 -28.79 -30.46
CA SER A 34 -6.07 -30.04 -30.65
C SER A 34 -4.57 -29.93 -30.32
N ARG A 35 -4.03 -28.72 -30.09
CA ARG A 35 -2.60 -28.45 -29.81
C ARG A 35 -1.63 -29.04 -30.83
N THR A 36 -2.12 -29.36 -32.02
CA THR A 36 -1.33 -29.85 -33.14
C THR A 36 -0.88 -28.69 -34.00
N PRO A 37 0.37 -28.65 -34.48
CA PRO A 37 0.76 -27.68 -35.49
C PRO A 37 -0.09 -27.90 -36.75
N PHE A 38 -0.62 -26.82 -37.29
CA PHE A 38 -1.50 -26.84 -38.46
C PHE A 38 -1.03 -25.81 -39.48
N SER A 39 -1.34 -26.06 -40.74
CA SER A 39 -1.01 -25.23 -41.88
C SER A 39 -2.25 -24.49 -42.40
N MET A 40 -2.04 -23.55 -43.31
CA MET A 40 -3.12 -22.91 -44.08
C MET A 40 -3.96 -23.91 -44.88
N GLY A 41 -3.39 -25.07 -45.23
CA GLY A 41 -4.14 -26.15 -45.86
C GLY A 41 -5.19 -26.73 -44.90
N ASP A 42 -4.79 -27.01 -43.67
CA ASP A 42 -5.66 -27.59 -42.64
C ASP A 42 -6.79 -26.64 -42.26
N VAL A 43 -6.50 -25.33 -42.17
CA VAL A 43 -7.52 -24.30 -41.93
C VAL A 43 -8.51 -24.21 -43.10
N ALA A 44 -8.02 -24.26 -44.34
CA ALA A 44 -8.85 -24.22 -45.55
C ALA A 44 -9.81 -25.41 -45.62
N GLU A 45 -9.29 -26.62 -45.40
CA GLU A 45 -10.06 -27.86 -45.41
C GLU A 45 -11.14 -27.84 -44.33
N ARG A 46 -10.79 -27.43 -43.11
CA ARG A 46 -11.71 -27.45 -41.97
C ARG A 46 -12.75 -26.34 -42.00
N ALA A 47 -12.40 -25.17 -42.55
CA ALA A 47 -13.35 -24.07 -42.78
C ALA A 47 -14.25 -24.29 -44.01
N GLY A 48 -13.94 -25.28 -44.87
CA GLY A 48 -14.64 -25.53 -46.12
C GLY A 48 -14.46 -24.41 -47.15
N ILE A 49 -13.29 -23.75 -47.16
CA ILE A 49 -12.97 -22.61 -48.02
C ILE A 49 -11.72 -22.94 -48.82
N SER A 50 -11.64 -22.50 -50.08
CA SER A 50 -10.43 -22.74 -50.88
C SER A 50 -9.22 -21.99 -50.30
N ARG A 51 -8.02 -22.60 -50.36
CA ARG A 51 -6.75 -21.94 -49.98
C ARG A 51 -6.55 -20.63 -50.74
N ALA A 52 -6.92 -20.57 -52.01
CA ALA A 52 -6.83 -19.36 -52.82
C ALA A 52 -7.69 -18.22 -52.26
N THR A 53 -8.87 -18.53 -51.71
CA THR A 53 -9.73 -17.54 -51.05
C THR A 53 -9.08 -17.00 -49.78
N LEU A 54 -8.46 -17.86 -48.96
CA LEU A 54 -7.74 -17.43 -47.76
C LEU A 54 -6.55 -16.50 -48.09
N TYR A 55 -5.80 -16.79 -49.17
CA TYR A 55 -4.68 -15.93 -49.57
C TYR A 55 -5.10 -14.61 -50.23
N ARG A 56 -6.23 -14.61 -50.94
CA ARG A 56 -6.76 -13.41 -51.63
C ARG A 56 -7.42 -12.42 -50.68
N ASP A 57 -8.06 -12.91 -49.63
CA ASP A 57 -8.73 -12.07 -48.64
C ASP A 57 -7.76 -11.73 -47.49
N ALA A 58 -7.27 -10.48 -47.47
CA ALA A 58 -6.34 -10.02 -46.44
C ALA A 58 -6.90 -10.22 -45.03
N GLY A 59 -8.21 -10.01 -44.83
CA GLY A 59 -8.82 -10.17 -43.52
C GLY A 59 -8.85 -11.62 -43.03
N LEU A 60 -8.97 -12.60 -43.93
CA LEU A 60 -8.89 -14.03 -43.55
C LEU A 60 -7.44 -14.46 -43.32
N ARG A 61 -6.51 -13.96 -44.13
CA ARG A 61 -5.08 -14.23 -43.98
C ARG A 61 -4.55 -13.69 -42.66
N ASP A 62 -4.90 -12.46 -42.30
CA ASP A 62 -4.46 -11.84 -41.04
C ASP A 62 -5.03 -12.58 -39.82
N LEU A 63 -6.21 -13.18 -39.95
CA LEU A 63 -6.88 -13.98 -38.92
C LEU A 63 -6.14 -15.29 -38.64
N VAL A 64 -5.62 -15.95 -39.69
CA VAL A 64 -4.75 -17.13 -39.53
C VAL A 64 -3.34 -16.74 -39.09
N GLY A 65 -2.89 -15.55 -39.49
CA GLY A 65 -1.61 -14.96 -39.10
C GLY A 65 -0.41 -15.83 -39.50
N ALA A 66 0.72 -15.62 -38.80
CA ALA A 66 1.96 -16.35 -39.05
C ALA A 66 1.93 -17.83 -38.59
N GLN A 67 0.80 -18.31 -38.05
CA GLN A 67 0.65 -19.69 -37.60
C GLN A 67 0.42 -20.64 -38.77
N GLY A 68 -0.38 -20.25 -39.77
CA GLY A 68 -0.72 -21.12 -40.90
C GLY A 68 0.32 -21.15 -42.04
N ASP A 69 1.25 -20.20 -42.09
CA ASP A 69 2.28 -20.14 -43.16
C ASP A 69 3.52 -21.00 -42.85
N LYS A 70 3.59 -21.59 -41.66
CA LYS A 70 4.68 -22.52 -41.33
C LYS A 70 4.28 -23.94 -41.74
N PRO A 71 5.21 -24.74 -42.29
CA PRO A 71 4.94 -26.15 -42.50
C PRO A 71 4.57 -26.79 -41.16
N ALA A 72 3.51 -27.62 -41.14
CA ALA A 72 3.04 -28.29 -39.92
C ALA A 72 4.15 -29.11 -39.24
N ASN A 73 5.14 -29.58 -40.01
CA ASN A 73 6.41 -30.10 -39.52
C ASN A 73 7.56 -29.30 -40.14
N PRO A 74 8.10 -28.26 -39.48
CA PRO A 74 9.36 -27.68 -39.91
C PRO A 74 10.44 -28.74 -39.80
N VAL A 75 11.22 -28.93 -40.87
CA VAL A 75 12.36 -29.84 -40.85
C VAL A 75 13.39 -29.26 -39.87
N VAL A 76 13.44 -29.80 -38.65
CA VAL A 76 14.42 -29.39 -37.64
C VAL A 76 15.79 -29.85 -38.09
N THR A 77 16.67 -28.90 -38.40
CA THR A 77 18.05 -29.25 -38.74
C THR A 77 18.80 -29.73 -37.49
N PHE A 78 19.78 -30.61 -37.65
CA PHE A 78 20.64 -31.05 -36.54
C PHE A 78 21.30 -29.87 -35.80
N ARG A 79 21.61 -28.79 -36.54
CA ARG A 79 22.18 -27.56 -35.98
C ARG A 79 21.19 -26.85 -35.06
N ASP A 80 19.92 -26.75 -35.46
CA ASP A 80 18.89 -26.13 -34.64
C ASP A 80 18.59 -26.96 -33.40
N TYR A 81 18.58 -28.28 -33.54
CA TYR A 81 18.47 -29.19 -32.39
C TYR A 81 19.61 -29.00 -31.39
N GLN A 82 20.86 -28.92 -31.85
CA GLN A 82 22.01 -28.70 -30.96
C GLN A 82 21.94 -27.35 -30.24
N LYS A 83 21.57 -26.28 -30.95
CA LYS A 83 21.36 -24.95 -30.33
C LYS A 83 20.29 -24.99 -29.24
N GLU A 84 19.16 -25.62 -29.51
CA GLU A 84 18.07 -25.70 -28.53
C GLU A 84 18.46 -26.60 -27.34
N ARG A 85 19.25 -27.65 -27.59
CA ARG A 85 19.83 -28.50 -26.54
C ARG A 85 20.77 -27.71 -25.64
N GLU A 86 21.70 -26.95 -26.21
CA GLU A 86 22.62 -26.08 -25.45
C GLU A 86 21.84 -25.04 -24.63
N LYS A 87 20.86 -24.37 -25.25
CA LYS A 87 20.00 -23.41 -24.58
C LYS A 87 19.23 -24.05 -23.42
N SER A 88 18.67 -25.24 -23.62
CA SER A 88 17.97 -25.97 -22.56
C SER A 88 18.91 -26.36 -21.42
N GLY A 89 20.17 -26.73 -21.73
CA GLY A 89 21.20 -27.03 -20.74
C GLY A 89 21.58 -25.79 -19.92
N ASN A 90 21.79 -24.66 -20.57
CA ASN A 90 22.10 -23.38 -19.93
C ASN A 90 20.95 -22.93 -19.00
N LEU A 91 19.71 -22.99 -19.47
CA LEU A 91 18.53 -22.67 -18.66
C LEU A 91 18.36 -23.61 -17.47
N GLN A 92 18.70 -24.90 -17.62
CA GLN A 92 18.69 -25.83 -16.49
C GLN A 92 19.79 -25.53 -15.47
N ALA A 93 20.98 -25.12 -15.91
CA ALA A 93 22.07 -24.70 -15.03
C ALA A 93 21.70 -23.43 -14.27
N GLU A 94 21.17 -22.41 -14.97
CA GLU A 94 20.67 -21.17 -14.38
C GLU A 94 19.52 -21.42 -13.39
N ARG A 95 18.58 -22.31 -13.73
CA ARG A 95 17.52 -22.70 -12.79
C ARG A 95 18.09 -23.34 -11.52
N LYS A 96 19.17 -24.12 -11.61
CA LYS A 96 19.82 -24.72 -10.44
C LYS A 96 20.52 -23.66 -9.59
N THR A 97 21.19 -22.69 -10.20
CA THR A 97 21.87 -21.60 -9.47
C THR A 97 20.85 -20.71 -8.76
N LEU A 98 19.81 -20.26 -9.47
CA LEU A 98 18.73 -19.46 -8.89
C LEU A 98 18.01 -20.17 -7.73
N ARG A 99 17.82 -21.49 -7.83
CA ARG A 99 17.26 -22.29 -6.73
C ARG A 99 18.16 -22.39 -5.51
N LYS A 100 19.48 -22.31 -5.71
CA LYS A 100 20.44 -22.29 -4.62
C LYS A 100 20.43 -20.92 -3.96
N GLU A 101 20.54 -19.86 -4.76
CA GLU A 101 20.46 -18.47 -4.28
C GLU A 101 19.18 -18.18 -3.50
N LEU A 102 18.04 -18.71 -3.95
CA LEU A 102 16.77 -18.57 -3.23
C LEU A 102 16.79 -19.26 -1.86
N ARG A 103 17.44 -20.42 -1.74
CA ARG A 103 17.62 -21.09 -0.43
C ARG A 103 18.54 -20.29 0.47
N ASP A 104 19.69 -19.88 -0.05
CA ASP A 104 20.67 -19.09 0.70
C ASP A 104 20.02 -17.78 1.20
N ALA A 105 19.24 -17.11 0.35
CA ALA A 105 18.47 -15.91 0.72
C ALA A 105 17.39 -16.19 1.77
N ALA A 106 16.70 -17.34 1.70
CA ALA A 106 15.70 -17.72 2.69
C ALA A 106 16.35 -18.02 4.06
N GLU A 107 17.53 -18.63 4.08
CA GLU A 107 18.30 -18.86 5.30
C GLU A 107 18.77 -17.56 5.95
N ILE A 108 19.29 -16.61 5.15
CA ILE A 108 19.67 -15.28 5.62
C ILE A 108 18.46 -14.55 6.20
N LYS A 109 17.33 -14.56 5.48
CA LYS A 109 16.08 -13.93 5.93
C LYS A 109 15.63 -14.51 7.28
N ALA A 110 15.60 -15.83 7.42
CA ALA A 110 15.23 -16.48 8.68
C ALA A 110 16.21 -16.16 9.81
N GLY A 111 17.50 -15.98 9.50
CA GLY A 111 18.50 -15.51 10.45
C GLY A 111 18.19 -14.11 10.97
N LEU A 112 17.92 -13.17 10.06
CA LEU A 112 17.58 -11.78 10.39
C LEU A 112 16.26 -11.68 11.17
N GLU A 113 15.25 -12.47 10.82
CA GLU A 113 13.98 -12.51 11.57
C GLU A 113 14.18 -12.93 13.03
N ARG A 114 15.03 -13.92 13.30
CA ARG A 114 15.39 -14.32 14.68
C ARG A 114 16.16 -13.22 15.42
N GLU A 115 16.99 -12.45 14.72
CA GLU A 115 17.70 -11.32 15.33
C GLU A 115 16.75 -10.17 15.66
N ILE A 116 15.80 -9.87 14.78
CA ILE A 116 14.74 -8.90 15.02
C ILE A 116 13.94 -9.29 16.27
N GLU A 117 13.49 -10.55 16.37
CA GLU A 117 12.76 -11.04 17.55
C GLU A 117 13.57 -10.89 18.85
N LYS A 118 14.88 -11.20 18.80
CA LYS A 118 15.79 -10.98 19.94
C LYS A 118 15.94 -9.50 20.30
N LEU A 119 15.96 -8.60 19.32
CA LEU A 119 16.06 -7.17 19.56
C LEU A 119 14.74 -6.61 20.11
N GLU A 120 13.60 -7.03 19.58
CA GLU A 120 12.27 -6.65 20.07
C GLU A 120 12.08 -7.06 21.53
N THR A 121 12.42 -8.30 21.88
CA THR A 121 12.38 -8.77 23.27
C THR A 121 13.31 -7.99 24.18
N ARG A 122 14.53 -7.65 23.72
CA ARG A 122 15.45 -6.77 24.47
C ARG A 122 14.86 -5.37 24.66
N VAL A 123 14.31 -4.76 23.62
CA VAL A 123 13.67 -3.44 23.70
C VAL A 123 12.49 -3.47 24.66
N ALA A 124 11.61 -4.48 24.57
CA ALA A 124 10.49 -4.66 25.50
C ALA A 124 10.98 -4.78 26.95
N ASN A 125 12.04 -5.54 27.20
CA ASN A 125 12.64 -5.65 28.53
C ASN A 125 13.21 -4.32 29.03
N TYR A 126 13.89 -3.54 28.17
CA TYR A 126 14.37 -2.21 28.53
C TYR A 126 13.23 -1.26 28.84
N VAL A 127 12.18 -1.21 28.01
CA VAL A 127 11.00 -0.37 28.23
C VAL A 127 10.32 -0.74 29.55
N ALA A 128 10.14 -2.03 29.82
CA ALA A 128 9.56 -2.51 31.08
C ALA A 128 10.42 -2.13 32.29
N HIS A 129 11.75 -2.21 32.16
CA HIS A 129 12.68 -1.76 33.20
C HIS A 129 12.54 -0.25 33.47
N PHE A 130 12.55 0.59 32.43
CA PHE A 130 12.37 2.03 32.59
C PHE A 130 11.00 2.39 33.19
N ALA A 131 9.93 1.69 32.79
CA ALA A 131 8.61 1.89 33.38
C ALA A 131 8.59 1.54 34.88
N LYS A 132 9.30 0.49 35.31
CA LYS A 132 9.44 0.14 36.73
C LYS A 132 10.22 1.18 37.51
N VAL A 133 11.32 1.68 36.97
CA VAL A 133 12.12 2.75 37.60
C VAL A 133 11.27 4.02 37.74
N ALA A 134 10.59 4.45 36.67
CA ALA A 134 9.69 5.60 36.72
C ALA A 134 8.57 5.40 37.76
N ALA A 135 7.99 4.21 37.86
CA ALA A 135 6.98 3.92 38.88
C ALA A 135 7.52 4.05 40.31
N GLN A 136 8.74 3.54 40.57
CA GLN A 136 9.41 3.68 41.86
C GLN A 136 9.69 5.15 42.19
N ASP A 137 10.13 5.94 41.20
CA ASP A 137 10.34 7.38 41.37
C ASP A 137 9.03 8.11 41.67
N THR A 138 7.91 7.74 41.04
CA THR A 138 6.61 8.34 41.42
C THR A 138 6.13 7.92 42.81
N GLU A 139 6.57 6.77 43.31
CA GLU A 139 6.20 6.28 44.63
C GLU A 139 7.02 6.97 45.72
N SER A 140 8.32 7.20 45.50
CA SER A 140 9.15 8.00 46.39
C SER A 140 8.64 9.45 46.47
N VAL A 141 8.37 10.09 45.32
CA VAL A 141 7.80 11.44 45.27
C VAL A 141 6.44 11.52 45.99
N ARG A 142 5.57 10.51 45.85
CA ARG A 142 4.29 10.47 46.58
C ARG A 142 4.47 10.32 48.09
N LYS A 143 5.42 9.49 48.54
CA LYS A 143 5.73 9.32 49.97
C LYS A 143 6.32 10.59 50.58
N GLU A 144 7.20 11.27 49.86
CA GLU A 144 7.77 12.56 50.26
C GLU A 144 6.70 13.65 50.35
N ALA A 145 5.87 13.80 49.32
CA ALA A 145 4.76 14.75 49.32
C ALA A 145 3.75 14.50 50.46
N PHE A 146 3.46 13.22 50.77
CA PHE A 146 2.61 12.87 51.91
C PHE A 146 3.27 13.22 53.24
N ALA A 147 4.57 12.93 53.42
CA ALA A 147 5.31 13.27 54.63
C ALA A 147 5.36 14.79 54.85
N GLU A 148 5.60 15.56 53.79
CA GLU A 148 5.58 17.03 53.84
C GLU A 148 4.20 17.56 54.19
N GLY A 149 3.14 17.11 53.50
CA GLY A 149 1.76 17.50 53.75
C GLY A 149 1.29 17.14 55.16
N PHE A 150 1.67 15.98 55.67
CA PHE A 150 1.41 15.57 57.06
C PHE A 150 2.14 16.49 58.05
N SER A 151 3.43 16.79 57.82
CA SER A 151 4.20 17.69 58.68
C SER A 151 3.68 19.13 58.69
N GLN A 152 3.16 19.60 57.55
CA GLN A 152 2.52 20.91 57.42
C GLN A 152 1.18 20.93 58.16
N GLY A 153 0.33 19.91 57.97
CA GLY A 153 -0.94 19.78 58.67
C GLY A 153 -0.78 19.73 60.19
N VAL A 154 0.22 18.99 60.69
CA VAL A 154 0.55 18.97 62.13
C VAL A 154 1.04 20.34 62.62
N ARG A 155 1.86 21.05 61.84
CA ARG A 155 2.29 22.42 62.18
C ARG A 155 1.13 23.41 62.20
N THR A 156 0.20 23.33 61.26
CA THR A 156 -1.00 24.19 61.23
C THR A 156 -1.92 23.88 62.41
N ALA A 157 -2.15 22.61 62.73
CA ALA A 157 -2.98 22.20 63.87
C ALA A 157 -2.36 22.58 65.22
N MET A 158 -1.04 22.50 65.36
CA MET A 158 -0.31 22.96 66.55
C MET A 158 -0.24 24.49 66.64
N GLY A 159 -0.08 25.19 65.50
CA GLY A 159 -0.05 26.65 65.42
C GLY A 159 -1.41 27.31 65.66
N GLN A 160 -2.52 26.61 65.40
CA GLN A 160 -3.88 27.09 65.70
C GLN A 160 -4.31 26.89 67.16
N ARG A 161 -3.51 26.24 68.01
CA ARG A 161 -3.88 25.99 69.41
C ARG A 161 -3.49 27.09 70.40
N GLY A 162 -2.97 28.22 69.92
CA GLY A 162 -2.64 29.38 70.74
C GLY A 162 -2.90 30.69 69.99
N GLY A 163 -4.15 31.17 70.00
CA GLY A 163 -4.47 32.47 69.43
C GLY A 163 -5.97 32.68 69.22
N ALA A 164 -6.66 33.12 70.27
CA ALA A 164 -7.98 33.69 70.15
C ALA A 164 -7.89 35.05 69.44
N THR A 165 -8.49 35.20 68.25
CA THR A 165 -9.04 36.48 67.74
C THR A 165 -9.88 36.29 66.47
N ARG A 166 -11.19 36.60 66.63
CA ARG A 166 -12.24 37.09 65.71
C ARG A 166 -12.38 36.59 64.25
N PRO A 167 -13.63 36.30 63.81
CA PRO A 167 -13.98 36.07 62.41
C PRO A 167 -14.24 37.40 61.67
N GLY A 168 -13.72 37.53 60.45
CA GLY A 168 -13.91 38.71 59.62
C GLY A 168 -13.66 38.47 58.14
N SER A 169 -14.76 38.22 57.42
CA SER A 169 -15.05 38.55 56.01
C SER A 169 -14.30 37.84 54.85
N PRO A 170 -15.03 37.39 53.78
CA PRO A 170 -14.46 36.73 52.61
C PRO A 170 -14.08 37.75 51.51
N GLY A 171 -12.83 37.71 51.08
CA GLY A 171 -12.30 38.50 49.97
C GLY A 171 -12.23 37.70 48.67
N ALA A 172 -12.84 38.24 47.63
CA ALA A 172 -12.88 37.75 46.27
C ALA A 172 -11.48 37.67 45.62
N GLY A 173 -11.31 36.69 44.72
CA GLY A 173 -10.13 36.54 43.87
C GLY A 173 -10.43 35.65 42.68
N ALA A 174 -11.04 36.23 41.65
CA ALA A 174 -11.29 35.61 40.37
C ALA A 174 -10.06 35.70 39.44
N ASN A 175 -9.99 34.73 38.52
CA ASN A 175 -9.60 34.89 37.11
C ASN A 175 -8.11 35.03 36.69
N ARG A 176 -7.63 34.00 35.97
CA ARG A 176 -7.03 34.01 34.60
C ARG A 176 -6.33 32.65 34.38
N GLY A 177 -6.70 31.80 33.41
CA GLY A 177 -6.84 32.10 31.98
C GLY A 177 -5.43 32.25 31.41
N GLY A 178 -4.79 31.21 30.87
CA GLY A 178 -5.22 30.56 29.63
C GLY A 178 -4.64 31.31 28.43
N ILE A 179 -3.31 31.33 28.27
CA ILE A 179 -2.62 31.83 27.07
C ILE A 179 -1.31 31.04 26.93
N GLY A 180 -1.12 30.30 25.82
CA GLY A 180 0.21 29.78 25.47
C GLY A 180 0.33 28.46 24.69
N ALA A 181 -0.69 27.96 23.98
CA ALA A 181 -0.54 26.72 23.20
C ALA A 181 0.18 26.92 21.84
N ALA A 182 0.24 28.15 21.31
CA ALA A 182 0.93 28.42 20.05
C ALA A 182 2.42 28.80 20.22
N SER A 183 2.79 29.36 21.38
CA SER A 183 4.18 29.66 21.74
C SER A 183 4.94 28.46 22.32
N SER A 184 4.24 27.37 22.68
CA SER A 184 4.85 26.16 23.25
C SER A 184 5.48 25.23 22.21
N LEU A 185 4.98 25.20 20.96
CA LEU A 185 5.53 24.31 19.93
C LEU A 185 6.91 24.76 19.42
N GLY A 186 7.12 26.07 19.32
CA GLY A 186 8.42 26.64 18.91
C GLY A 186 9.52 26.43 19.96
N SER A 187 9.18 26.56 21.24
CA SER A 187 10.13 26.31 22.34
C SER A 187 10.43 24.82 22.54
N VAL A 188 9.45 23.94 22.32
CA VAL A 188 9.65 22.49 22.32
C VAL A 188 10.49 22.05 21.11
N ALA A 189 10.27 22.62 19.92
CA ALA A 189 11.09 22.32 18.74
C ALA A 189 12.55 22.78 18.88
N ALA A 190 12.81 23.85 19.62
CA ALA A 190 14.16 24.36 19.88
C ALA A 190 14.98 23.48 20.85
N GLY A 191 14.32 22.65 21.65
CA GLY A 191 14.96 21.71 22.59
C GLY A 191 15.20 20.30 22.04
N LEU A 192 14.68 19.99 20.85
CA LEU A 192 14.78 18.66 20.26
C LEU A 192 16.06 18.51 19.44
N SER A 193 16.73 17.37 19.60
CA SER A 193 17.88 17.02 18.77
C SER A 193 17.48 16.85 17.31
N LYS A 194 18.43 17.03 16.38
CA LYS A 194 18.17 16.92 14.92
C LYS A 194 17.53 15.57 14.54
N SER A 195 17.90 14.50 15.23
CA SER A 195 17.32 13.16 15.04
C SER A 195 15.86 13.09 15.48
N GLU A 196 15.50 13.72 16.60
CA GLU A 196 14.12 13.70 17.12
C GLU A 196 13.18 14.54 16.25
N LEU A 197 13.65 15.69 15.77
CA LEU A 197 12.90 16.50 14.79
C LEU A 197 12.69 15.75 13.47
N GLN A 198 13.66 14.97 13.02
CA GLN A 198 13.55 14.18 11.80
C GLN A 198 12.54 13.03 11.94
N THR A 199 12.49 12.39 13.11
CA THR A 199 11.49 11.37 13.46
C THR A 199 10.09 11.99 13.56
N ALA A 200 9.95 13.13 14.23
CA ALA A 200 8.68 13.85 14.33
C ALA A 200 8.15 14.28 12.95
N ARG A 201 9.03 14.76 12.06
CA ARG A 201 8.67 15.09 10.67
C ARG A 201 8.25 13.88 9.84
N ARG A 202 8.93 12.73 10.01
CA ARG A 202 8.53 11.48 9.34
C ARG A 202 7.18 10.98 9.81
N ASN A 203 6.90 11.06 11.11
CA ASN A 203 5.62 10.65 11.67
C ASN A 203 4.49 11.56 11.20
N LEU A 204 4.74 12.87 11.14
CA LEU A 204 3.78 13.83 10.59
C LEU A 204 3.54 13.60 9.08
N ALA A 205 4.59 13.32 8.31
CA ALA A 205 4.47 12.99 6.88
C ALA A 205 3.70 11.67 6.63
N ARG A 206 3.85 10.67 7.50
CA ARG A 206 3.08 9.41 7.44
C ARG A 206 1.60 9.62 7.72
N VAL A 207 1.27 10.52 8.64
CA VAL A 207 -0.12 10.86 8.97
C VAL A 207 -0.79 11.66 7.84
N LEU A 208 -0.04 12.55 7.17
CA LEU A 208 -0.56 13.36 6.07
C LEU A 208 -0.64 12.62 4.72
N HIS A 209 0.20 11.61 4.52
CA HIS A 209 0.24 10.80 3.29
C HIS A 209 0.27 9.29 3.62
N PRO A 210 -0.86 8.71 4.08
CA PRO A 210 -0.95 7.30 4.46
C PRO A 210 -0.71 6.34 3.28
N ASP A 211 -1.03 6.77 2.05
CA ASP A 211 -0.84 5.97 0.82
C ASP A 211 0.63 5.67 0.50
N LEU A 212 1.58 6.48 1.00
CA LEU A 212 3.01 6.25 0.77
C LEU A 212 3.62 5.19 1.71
N PHE A 213 2.87 4.73 2.72
CA PHE A 213 3.39 3.85 3.77
C PHE A 213 2.45 2.69 4.15
N ALA A 214 1.59 2.26 3.22
CA ALA A 214 0.55 1.25 3.39
C ALA A 214 1.03 -0.18 3.76
N GLY A 215 2.30 -0.36 4.15
CA GLY A 215 2.88 -1.64 4.51
C GLY A 215 2.79 -2.03 5.99
N ASP A 216 2.73 -1.07 6.93
CA ASP A 216 3.04 -1.40 8.32
C ASP A 216 2.00 -0.89 9.35
N ASP A 217 1.50 -1.88 10.08
CA ASP A 217 1.01 -1.86 11.46
C ASP A 217 -0.37 -1.18 11.74
N PRO A 218 -1.41 -1.98 12.08
CA PRO A 218 -2.73 -1.48 12.46
C PRO A 218 -2.72 -0.57 13.71
N ALA A 219 -1.70 -0.66 14.58
CA ALA A 219 -1.56 0.23 15.73
C ALA A 219 -1.36 1.70 15.30
N THR A 220 -0.67 1.91 14.17
CA THR A 220 -0.40 3.23 13.60
C THR A 220 -1.66 3.88 13.04
N ALA A 221 -2.57 3.08 12.46
CA ALA A 221 -3.86 3.54 11.97
C ALA A 221 -4.78 4.00 13.11
N THR A 222 -4.79 3.29 14.25
CA THR A 222 -5.55 3.71 15.44
C THR A 222 -5.02 5.00 16.05
N LEU A 223 -3.70 5.17 16.15
CA LEU A 223 -3.08 6.41 16.66
C LEU A 223 -3.34 7.60 15.71
N ALA A 224 -3.29 7.38 14.39
CA ALA A 224 -3.63 8.40 13.41
C ALA A 224 -5.09 8.84 13.50
N THR A 225 -6.01 7.89 13.76
CA THR A 225 -7.43 8.18 13.92
C THR A 225 -7.69 9.02 15.18
N GLU A 226 -7.03 8.72 16.30
CA GLU A 226 -7.14 9.51 17.53
C GLU A 226 -6.52 10.91 17.38
N LEU A 227 -5.39 11.06 16.68
CA LEU A 227 -4.80 12.37 16.40
C LEU A 227 -5.67 13.23 15.49
N LEU A 228 -6.25 12.66 14.43
CA LEU A 228 -7.18 13.36 13.55
C LEU A 228 -8.45 13.78 14.30
N LYS A 229 -8.94 12.95 15.22
CA LYS A 229 -10.09 13.26 16.08
C LYS A 229 -9.79 14.44 17.01
N GLN A 230 -8.59 14.49 17.59
CA GLN A 230 -8.16 15.62 18.43
C GLN A 230 -7.97 16.92 17.63
N ILE A 231 -7.40 16.84 16.43
CA ILE A 231 -7.26 18.00 15.52
C ILE A 231 -8.63 18.53 15.12
N ASN A 232 -9.58 17.66 14.78
CA ASN A 232 -10.94 18.08 14.43
C ASN A 232 -11.71 18.63 15.64
N ALA A 233 -11.48 18.12 16.86
CA ALA A 233 -12.04 18.70 18.08
C ALA A 233 -11.48 20.11 18.36
N LEU A 234 -10.20 20.34 18.05
CA LEU A 234 -9.57 21.67 18.13
C LEU A 234 -10.10 22.62 17.05
N ALA A 235 -10.32 22.14 15.83
CA ALA A 235 -10.92 22.94 14.75
C ALA A 235 -12.40 23.30 15.05
N ALA A 236 -13.16 22.36 15.63
CA ALA A 236 -14.55 22.61 16.04
C ALA A 236 -14.64 23.60 17.22
N SER A 237 -13.75 23.47 18.22
CA SER A 237 -13.68 24.44 19.33
C SER A 237 -13.17 25.82 18.91
N GLY A 238 -12.36 25.91 17.84
CA GLY A 238 -11.99 27.16 17.19
C GLY A 238 -13.15 27.82 16.43
N ALA A 239 -13.97 27.03 15.73
CA ALA A 239 -15.14 27.53 14.99
C ALA A 239 -16.26 28.06 15.92
N ASP A 240 -16.41 27.46 17.11
CA ASP A 240 -17.33 27.97 18.15
C ASP A 240 -16.81 29.25 18.83
N ALA A 241 -15.50 29.50 18.81
CA ALA A 241 -14.91 30.75 19.28
C ALA A 241 -15.06 31.89 18.26
N GLU A 242 -14.96 31.61 16.95
CA GLU A 242 -15.17 32.59 15.88
C GLU A 242 -16.63 33.07 15.79
N LYS A 243 -17.61 32.18 15.97
CA LYS A 243 -19.04 32.57 16.03
C LYS A 243 -19.41 33.45 17.22
N ARG A 244 -18.58 33.49 18.27
CA ARG A 244 -18.78 34.36 19.44
C ARG A 244 -18.00 35.68 19.38
N GLY A 245 -17.08 35.83 18.42
CA GLY A 245 -16.23 37.01 18.27
C GLY A 245 -16.63 37.96 17.12
N GLY A 246 -17.48 37.52 16.19
CA GLY A 246 -17.95 38.35 15.06
C GLY A 246 -19.21 39.13 15.39
N GLY A 247 -19.11 40.13 16.25
CA GLY A 247 -20.24 40.95 16.67
C GLY A 247 -19.84 42.26 17.32
N LEU A 248 -18.90 42.99 16.72
CA LEU A 248 -18.69 44.43 16.89
C LEU A 248 -18.22 45.02 15.56
#